data_AF-A0A1X6MJ89-F1
#
_entry.id   AF-A0A1X6MJ89-F1
#
_cell.length_a   1.000
_cell.length_b   1.000
_cell.length_c   1.000
_cell.angle_alpha   90.00
_cell.angle_beta   90.00
_cell.angle_gamma   90.00
#
_symmetry.space_group_name_H-M   'P 1'
#
loop_
_entity.id
_entity.type
_entity.pdbx_description
1 polymer ?
#
loop_
_entity_poly.entity_id
_entity_poly.type
_entity_poly.pdbx_seq_one_letter_code
_entity_poly.pdbx_strand_id
1 'polypeptide(L)'
;LGFVTSVLGQVPTATQPVAPYDSFGYLIYAQNGSSVQRRVSDVMPGDVIVIHDAKFKGHKGLQSYHQTVGTDAPLYAIIGDYEVKKAKVKVFQANQHVGQQTVESASYRLEDLKSGSVKV
;
A
#
# COMPACT_ATOMS: atom_id res chain seq x y z
N LEU A 1 -5.01 9.44 1.40
CA LEU A 1 -4.82 10.35 0.26
C LEU A 1 -4.00 11.60 0.60
N GLY A 2 -4.44 12.44 1.54
CA GLY A 2 -3.79 13.74 1.83
C GLY A 2 -2.29 13.68 2.13
N PHE A 3 -1.82 12.64 2.85
CA PHE A 3 -0.39 12.40 3.06
C PHE A 3 0.37 12.20 1.74
N VAL A 4 -0.09 11.26 0.89
CA VAL A 4 0.55 10.94 -0.40
C VAL A 4 0.59 12.17 -1.31
N THR A 5 -0.51 12.90 -1.45
CA THR A 5 -0.54 14.11 -2.29
C THR A 5 0.38 15.20 -1.75
N SER A 6 0.50 15.35 -0.43
CA SER A 6 1.43 16.31 0.17
C SER A 6 2.88 15.93 -0.08
N VAL A 7 3.24 14.64 0.03
CA VAL A 7 4.59 14.14 -0.27
C VAL A 7 4.94 14.35 -1.73
N LEU A 8 4.06 13.97 -2.66
CA LEU A 8 4.31 14.16 -4.09
C LEU A 8 4.41 15.65 -4.45
N GLY A 9 3.66 16.52 -3.79
CA GLY A 9 3.76 17.97 -3.97
C GLY A 9 5.11 18.57 -3.53
N GLN A 10 5.88 17.88 -2.67
CA GLN A 10 7.24 18.29 -2.30
C GLN A 10 8.31 17.81 -3.29
N VAL A 11 7.94 17.04 -4.32
CA VAL A 11 8.86 16.54 -5.35
C VAL A 11 8.52 17.24 -6.67
N PRO A 12 9.27 18.30 -7.08
CA PRO A 12 8.90 19.15 -8.21
C PRO A 12 8.75 18.42 -9.55
N THR A 13 9.45 17.30 -9.71
CA THR A 13 9.45 16.48 -10.93
C THR A 13 8.45 15.32 -10.88
N ALA A 14 7.77 15.10 -9.75
CA ALA A 14 6.78 14.04 -9.64
C ALA A 14 5.47 14.47 -10.33
N THR A 15 4.93 13.55 -11.13
CA THR A 15 3.58 13.68 -11.68
C THR A 15 2.59 13.77 -10.53
N GLN A 16 1.83 14.86 -10.48
CA GLN A 16 0.80 15.02 -9.46
C GLN A 16 -0.41 14.16 -9.80
N PRO A 17 -0.95 13.39 -8.84
CA PRO A 17 -2.11 12.57 -9.09
C PRO A 17 -3.34 13.48 -9.23
N VAL A 18 -4.24 13.10 -10.14
CA VAL A 18 -5.48 13.84 -10.40
C VAL A 18 -6.69 13.03 -9.94
N ALA A 19 -7.77 13.73 -9.58
CA ALA A 19 -9.03 13.06 -9.30
C ALA A 19 -9.46 12.20 -10.52
N PRO A 20 -9.98 10.99 -10.31
CA PRO A 20 -10.51 10.46 -9.05
C PRO A 20 -9.49 9.73 -8.14
N TYR A 21 -8.18 9.85 -8.36
CA TYR A 21 -7.12 9.20 -7.56
C TYR A 21 -7.18 7.67 -7.56
N ASP A 22 -7.56 7.11 -8.70
CA ASP A 22 -7.56 5.68 -9.01
C ASP A 22 -6.20 5.18 -9.55
N SER A 23 -5.35 6.11 -9.99
CA SER A 23 -3.99 5.87 -10.49
C SER A 23 -3.01 6.94 -10.01
N PHE A 24 -1.76 6.53 -9.81
CA PHE A 24 -0.64 7.40 -9.39
C PHE A 24 0.54 7.33 -10.39
N GLY A 25 0.25 6.92 -11.62
CA GLY A 25 1.26 6.75 -12.67
C GLY A 25 1.11 5.42 -13.39
N TYR A 26 2.23 4.76 -13.65
CA TYR A 26 2.25 3.48 -14.35
C TYR A 26 2.07 2.32 -13.38
N LEU A 27 1.05 1.49 -13.62
CA LEU A 27 0.74 0.33 -12.79
C LEU A 27 1.80 -0.78 -12.97
N ILE A 28 2.61 -1.01 -11.93
CA ILE A 28 3.68 -2.01 -11.94
C ILE A 28 3.25 -3.34 -11.32
N TYR A 29 2.35 -3.30 -10.34
CA TYR A 29 1.86 -4.47 -9.62
C TYR A 29 0.35 -4.38 -9.38
N ALA A 30 -0.37 -5.48 -9.59
CA ALA A 30 -1.77 -5.59 -9.21
C ALA A 30 -2.08 -7.00 -8.71
N GLN A 31 -2.73 -7.07 -7.56
CA GLN A 31 -3.17 -8.29 -6.91
C GLN A 31 -4.61 -8.14 -6.41
N ASN A 32 -5.41 -9.20 -6.54
CA ASN A 32 -6.74 -9.33 -5.98
C ASN A 32 -6.84 -10.69 -5.26
N GLY A 33 -7.12 -10.65 -3.96
CA GLY A 33 -7.00 -11.81 -3.08
C GLY A 33 -5.62 -12.44 -3.20
N SER A 34 -5.54 -13.75 -3.39
CA SER A 34 -4.28 -14.48 -3.57
C SER A 34 -3.74 -14.45 -5.02
N SER A 35 -4.45 -13.83 -5.97
CA SER A 35 -4.08 -13.84 -7.38
C SER A 35 -3.37 -12.55 -7.77
N VAL A 36 -2.18 -12.67 -8.37
CA VAL A 36 -1.45 -11.55 -8.97
C VAL A 36 -1.86 -11.43 -10.44
N GLN A 37 -2.51 -10.33 -10.81
CA GLN A 37 -2.94 -10.07 -12.18
C GLN A 37 -1.85 -9.39 -13.02
N ARG A 38 -0.99 -8.59 -12.38
CA ARG A 38 0.06 -7.83 -13.07
C ARG A 38 1.31 -7.76 -12.22
N ARG A 39 2.45 -8.00 -12.86
CA ARG A 39 3.79 -7.69 -12.34
C ARG A 39 4.70 -7.39 -13.52
N VAL A 40 4.81 -6.10 -13.86
CA VAL A 40 5.59 -5.65 -15.03
C VAL A 40 6.96 -5.08 -14.67
N SER A 41 7.17 -4.76 -13.39
CA SER A 41 8.47 -4.37 -12.84
C SER A 41 8.55 -4.80 -11.37
N ASP A 42 9.70 -4.61 -10.76
CA ASP A 42 9.87 -4.72 -9.32
C ASP A 42 9.28 -3.50 -8.59
N VAL A 43 8.73 -3.76 -7.42
CA VAL A 43 8.24 -2.76 -6.47
C VAL A 43 9.44 -2.10 -5.80
N MET A 44 9.45 -0.76 -5.76
CA MET A 44 10.57 0.06 -5.32
C MET A 44 10.17 1.07 -4.24
N PRO A 45 11.13 1.53 -3.41
CA PRO A 45 10.93 2.70 -2.56
C PRO A 45 10.53 3.92 -3.39
N GLY A 46 9.55 4.68 -2.92
CA GLY A 46 8.96 5.83 -3.59
C GLY A 46 7.69 5.53 -4.37
N ASP A 47 7.42 4.26 -4.70
CA ASP A 47 6.17 3.88 -5.36
C ASP A 47 4.96 4.13 -4.44
N VAL A 48 3.81 4.43 -5.04
CA VAL A 48 2.54 4.58 -4.32
C VAL A 48 1.83 3.24 -4.28
N ILE A 49 1.43 2.80 -3.09
CA ILE A 49 0.59 1.62 -2.92
C ILE A 49 -0.84 2.04 -2.55
N VAL A 50 -1.81 1.41 -3.21
CA VAL A 50 -3.24 1.55 -2.94
C VAL A 50 -3.79 0.21 -2.49
N ILE A 51 -4.41 0.19 -1.32
CA ILE A 51 -4.99 -1.01 -0.70
C ILE A 51 -6.48 -0.78 -0.47
N HIS A 52 -7.33 -1.65 -1.01
CA HIS A 52 -8.79 -1.51 -0.97
C HIS A 52 -9.45 -2.80 -0.46
N ASP A 53 -10.26 -2.68 0.60
CA ASP A 53 -10.99 -3.77 1.26
C ASP A 53 -10.14 -5.03 1.53
N ALA A 54 -8.87 -4.80 1.86
CA ALA A 54 -7.90 -5.88 1.95
C ALA A 54 -7.99 -6.58 3.29
N LYS A 55 -8.01 -7.92 3.26
CA LYS A 55 -7.90 -8.77 4.44
C LYS A 55 -6.63 -9.61 4.35
N PHE A 56 -5.67 -9.32 5.21
CA PHE A 56 -4.44 -10.08 5.35
C PHE A 56 -4.58 -11.11 6.46
N LYS A 57 -4.14 -12.33 6.21
CA LYS A 57 -4.09 -13.41 7.20
C LYS A 57 -2.78 -14.17 7.03
N GLY A 58 -1.94 -14.17 8.06
CA GLY A 58 -0.65 -14.84 8.05
C GLY A 58 -0.15 -15.14 9.46
N HIS A 59 1.16 -15.35 9.59
CA HIS A 59 1.81 -15.67 10.86
C HIS A 59 2.97 -14.73 11.17
N LYS A 60 3.09 -14.34 12.44
CA LYS A 60 4.26 -13.67 13.02
C LYS A 60 4.88 -14.60 14.06
N GLY A 61 5.87 -15.38 13.62
CA GLY A 61 6.36 -16.51 14.42
C GLY A 61 5.26 -17.56 14.56
N LEU A 62 4.95 -17.96 15.79
CA LEU A 62 3.88 -18.93 16.07
C LEU A 62 2.48 -18.31 16.12
N GLN A 63 2.37 -16.99 16.25
CA GLN A 63 1.09 -16.31 16.39
C GLN A 63 0.49 -16.00 15.02
N SER A 64 -0.76 -16.40 14.79
CA SER A 64 -1.51 -15.94 13.62
C SER A 64 -1.88 -14.47 13.77
N TYR A 65 -2.01 -13.77 12.65
CA TYR A 65 -2.51 -12.40 12.63
C TYR A 65 -3.58 -12.24 11.55
N HIS A 66 -4.49 -11.30 11.82
CA HIS A 66 -5.52 -10.86 10.90
C HIS A 66 -5.47 -9.34 10.85
N GLN A 67 -5.43 -8.78 9.65
CA GLN A 67 -5.43 -7.34 9.47
C GLN A 67 -6.40 -6.96 8.36
N THR A 68 -7.25 -5.98 8.62
CA THR A 68 -8.14 -5.38 7.62
C THR A 68 -7.65 -3.97 7.32
N VAL A 69 -7.57 -3.60 6.04
CA VAL A 69 -6.94 -2.36 5.59
C VAL A 69 -7.73 -1.76 4.44
N GLY A 70 -7.93 -0.44 4.47
CA GLY A 70 -8.64 0.28 3.41
C GLY A 70 -10.12 -0.06 3.33
N THR A 71 -10.77 -0.18 4.49
CA THR A 71 -12.23 -0.32 4.62
C THR A 71 -12.89 1.04 4.49
N ASP A 72 -14.06 1.09 3.83
CA ASP A 72 -14.85 2.30 3.51
C ASP A 72 -14.18 3.27 2.52
N ALA A 73 -12.86 3.43 2.61
CA ALA A 73 -12.02 4.12 1.64
C ALA A 73 -10.66 3.42 1.48
N PRO A 74 -10.08 3.42 0.28
CA PRO A 74 -8.75 2.86 0.08
C PRO A 74 -7.69 3.54 0.93
N LEU A 75 -6.76 2.74 1.43
CA LEU A 75 -5.51 3.23 2.01
C LEU A 75 -4.58 3.63 0.86
N TYR A 76 -3.95 4.79 1.01
CA TYR A 76 -2.91 5.28 0.11
C TYR A 76 -1.64 5.49 0.94
N ALA A 77 -0.53 4.91 0.51
CA ALA A 77 0.75 4.99 1.21
C ALA A 77 1.94 5.08 0.25
N ILE A 78 3.08 5.55 0.75
CA ILE A 78 4.35 5.56 0.01
C ILE A 78 5.18 4.36 0.48
N ILE A 79 5.68 3.56 -0.46
CA ILE A 79 6.58 2.45 -0.15
C ILE A 79 7.94 3.02 0.28
N GLY A 80 8.38 2.68 1.48
CA GLY A 80 9.71 3.03 1.98
C GLY A 80 10.75 1.92 1.72
N ASP A 81 10.31 0.66 1.66
CA ASP A 81 11.17 -0.50 1.44
C ASP A 81 10.35 -1.71 0.96
N TYR A 82 11.00 -2.64 0.23
CA TYR A 82 10.38 -3.88 -0.22
C TYR A 82 11.30 -5.08 0.03
N GLU A 83 10.89 -5.95 0.97
CA GLU A 83 11.60 -7.20 1.27
C GLU A 83 11.16 -8.30 0.28
N VAL A 84 11.79 -8.35 -0.90
CA VAL A 84 11.44 -9.26 -2.02
C VAL A 84 11.20 -10.71 -1.59
N LYS A 85 12.10 -11.27 -0.76
CA LYS A 85 12.01 -12.68 -0.30
C LYS A 85 10.77 -12.97 0.54
N LYS A 86 10.17 -11.96 1.17
CA LYS A 86 8.98 -12.09 2.01
C LYS A 86 7.74 -11.48 1.37
N ALA A 87 7.85 -11.03 0.11
CA ALA A 87 6.85 -10.23 -0.58
C ALA A 87 6.24 -9.14 0.33
N LYS A 88 7.10 -8.46 1.12
CA LYS A 88 6.66 -7.58 2.20
C LYS A 88 7.02 -6.14 1.91
N VAL A 89 6.01 -5.29 1.73
CA VAL A 89 6.18 -3.84 1.62
C VAL A 89 6.22 -3.23 3.01
N LYS A 90 7.13 -2.27 3.22
CA LYS A 90 7.10 -1.34 4.35
C LYS A 90 6.71 0.02 3.80
N VAL A 91 5.76 0.67 4.46
CA VAL A 91 5.14 1.88 3.91
C VAL A 91 5.09 2.98 4.96
N PHE A 92 5.11 4.22 4.50
CA PHE A 92 4.69 5.38 5.27
C PHE A 92 3.25 5.73 4.91
N GLN A 93 2.41 5.91 5.91
CA GLN A 93 0.99 6.22 5.71
C GLN A 93 0.51 7.24 6.74
N ALA A 94 -0.59 7.92 6.41
CA ALA A 94 -1.33 8.66 7.43
C ALA A 94 -1.80 7.70 8.51
N ASN A 95 -1.59 8.05 9.77
CA ASN A 95 -2.00 7.23 10.90
C ASN A 95 -3.51 6.95 10.85
N GLN A 96 -3.89 5.69 11.01
CA GLN A 96 -5.28 5.24 10.92
C GLN A 96 -6.04 5.35 12.26
N HIS A 97 -5.38 5.74 13.35
CA HIS A 97 -6.00 5.93 14.65
C HIS A 97 -6.71 7.29 14.73
N VAL A 98 -8.00 7.27 15.08
CA VAL A 98 -8.81 8.48 15.25
C VAL A 98 -8.15 9.42 16.27
N GLY A 99 -8.01 10.69 15.89
CA GLY A 99 -7.41 11.73 16.72
C GLY A 99 -5.89 11.86 16.63
N GLN A 100 -5.21 10.99 15.88
CA GLN A 100 -3.76 11.10 15.66
C GLN A 100 -3.45 11.57 14.23
N GLN A 101 -3.08 12.84 14.10
CA GLN A 101 -2.68 13.43 12.81
C GLN A 101 -1.17 13.29 12.57
N THR A 102 -0.67 12.06 12.64
CA THR A 102 0.75 11.74 12.42
C THR A 102 0.94 10.83 11.22
N VAL A 103 2.19 10.65 10.82
CA VAL A 103 2.60 9.64 9.84
C VAL A 103 3.11 8.44 10.62
N GLU A 104 2.71 7.24 10.21
CA GLU A 104 3.19 5.99 10.80
C GLU A 104 3.84 5.09 9.75
N SER A 105 4.69 4.18 10.23
CA SER A 105 5.25 3.11 9.43
C SER A 105 4.41 1.85 9.59
N ALA A 106 3.95 1.27 8.49
CA ALA A 106 3.22 0.02 8.46
C ALA A 106 3.92 -1.00 7.55
N SER A 107 3.48 -2.26 7.60
CA SER A 107 3.99 -3.27 6.67
C SER A 107 2.93 -4.28 6.29
N TYR A 108 2.95 -4.70 5.04
CA TYR A 108 1.99 -5.66 4.49
C TYR A 108 2.74 -6.75 3.73
N ARG A 109 2.42 -8.01 4.02
CA ARG A 109 2.89 -9.17 3.25
C ARG A 109 1.88 -9.44 2.15
N LEU A 110 2.27 -9.22 0.91
CA LEU A 110 1.38 -9.37 -0.25
C LEU A 110 0.87 -10.81 -0.38
N GLU A 111 1.71 -11.78 -0.04
CA GLU A 111 1.36 -13.22 0.01
C GLU A 111 0.25 -13.56 1.02
N ASP A 112 0.07 -12.74 2.06
CA ASP A 112 -0.94 -12.99 3.10
C ASP A 112 -2.32 -12.42 2.73
N LEU A 113 -2.47 -11.75 1.57
CA LEU A 113 -3.74 -11.20 1.11
C LEU A 113 -4.75 -12.31 0.78
N LYS A 114 -5.90 -12.30 1.45
CA LYS A 114 -6.99 -13.28 1.25
C LYS A 114 -8.16 -12.73 0.46
N SER A 115 -8.45 -11.43 0.58
CA SER A 115 -9.49 -10.73 -0.18
C SER A 115 -9.13 -9.26 -0.33
N GLY A 116 -9.83 -8.56 -1.22
CA GLY A 116 -9.56 -7.16 -1.55
C GLY A 116 -8.44 -7.04 -2.59
N SER A 117 -8.00 -5.81 -2.86
CA SER A 117 -6.99 -5.54 -3.88
C SER A 117 -5.83 -4.70 -3.38
N VAL A 118 -4.65 -4.97 -3.93
CA VAL A 118 -3.44 -4.17 -3.78
C VAL A 118 -2.96 -3.77 -5.17
N LYS A 119 -2.67 -2.48 -5.36
CA LYS A 119 -2.06 -1.93 -6.56
C LYS A 119 -0.83 -1.11 -6.19
N VAL A 120 0.21 -1.22 -7.01
CA VAL A 120 1.40 -0.37 -6.99
C VAL A 120 1.60 0.18 -8.40
#